data_AF-A0A442JVU4-F1
#
_entry.id   AF-A0A442JVU4-F1
#
_cell.length_a   1.000
_cell.length_b   1.000
_cell.length_c   1.000
_cell.angle_alpha   90.00
_cell.angle_beta   90.00
_cell.angle_gamma   90.00
#
_symmetry.space_group_name_H-M   'P 1'
#
loop_
_entity.id
_entity.type
_entity.pdbx_description
1 polymer ?
#
loop_
_entity_poly.entity_id
_entity_poly.type
_entity_poly.pdbx_seq_one_letter_code
_entity_poly.pdbx_strand_id
1 'polypeptide(L)'
;MSEEKPVRLPDPVSVETVLASLKAQSADAGLAPALNKAFPGFAFTVVTIDDPYWCNPHAVVAADGTRCGDHRAWVERELAALGGDLTAFWNRHRGGGKKFAEWRG
;
A
#
# COMPACT_ATOMS: atom_id res chain seq x y z
N MET A 1 4.64 -7.27 -32.78
CA MET A 1 4.02 -7.90 -31.59
C MET A 1 5.16 -8.41 -30.74
N SER A 2 5.60 -7.65 -29.74
CA SER A 2 6.67 -8.10 -28.84
C SER A 2 6.14 -9.27 -28.02
N GLU A 3 6.86 -10.39 -28.01
CA GLU A 3 6.57 -11.50 -27.11
C GLU A 3 6.63 -11.00 -25.66
N GLU A 4 5.48 -10.90 -24.98
CA GLU A 4 5.44 -10.71 -23.54
C GLU A 4 5.92 -12.00 -22.89
N LYS A 5 7.24 -12.12 -22.72
CA LYS A 5 7.84 -13.17 -21.92
C LYS A 5 7.29 -13.04 -20.49
N PRO A 6 6.71 -14.10 -19.90
CA PRO A 6 6.17 -14.02 -18.55
C PRO A 6 7.23 -13.49 -17.60
N VAL A 7 6.97 -12.33 -16.99
CA VAL A 7 7.85 -11.77 -15.97
C VAL A 7 7.76 -12.71 -14.76
N ARG A 8 8.79 -13.52 -14.58
CA ARG A 8 8.94 -14.36 -13.38
C ARG A 8 9.37 -13.47 -12.24
N LEU A 9 8.60 -13.50 -11.16
CA LEU A 9 8.98 -12.87 -9.89
C LEU A 9 10.39 -13.35 -9.47
N PRO A 10 11.16 -12.49 -8.78
CA PRO A 10 12.44 -12.88 -8.21
C PRO A 10 12.30 -14.13 -7.36
N ASP A 11 13.25 -15.06 -7.49
CA ASP A 11 13.24 -16.26 -6.65
C ASP A 11 13.62 -15.89 -5.20
N PRO A 12 13.10 -16.65 -4.21
CA PRO A 12 13.34 -16.34 -2.80
C PRO A 12 14.82 -16.32 -2.41
N VAL A 13 15.64 -17.21 -2.98
CA VAL A 13 17.06 -17.35 -2.61
C VAL A 13 17.85 -16.11 -3.04
N SER A 14 17.57 -15.60 -4.24
CA SER A 14 18.15 -14.35 -4.72
C SER A 14 17.75 -13.16 -3.85
N VAL A 15 16.48 -13.09 -3.41
CA VAL A 15 16.02 -12.02 -2.51
C VAL A 15 16.73 -12.11 -1.15
N GLU A 16 16.80 -13.29 -0.55
CA GLU A 16 17.50 -13.53 0.72
C GLU A 16 18.97 -13.12 0.65
N THR A 17 19.64 -13.38 -0.48
CA THR A 17 21.03 -12.97 -0.71
C THR A 17 21.19 -11.45 -0.64
N VAL A 18 20.26 -10.69 -1.25
CA VAL A 18 20.27 -9.22 -1.19
C VAL A 18 20.03 -8.77 0.25
N LEU A 19 19.06 -9.36 0.95
CA LEU A 19 18.74 -9.02 2.34
C LEU A 19 19.93 -9.26 3.28
N ALA A 20 20.63 -10.39 3.12
CA ALA A 20 21.81 -10.73 3.91
C ALA A 20 23.00 -9.77 3.71
N SER A 21 23.03 -9.05 2.57
CA SER A 21 24.08 -8.06 2.28
C SER A 21 23.87 -6.71 2.96
N LEU A 22 22.66 -6.45 3.49
CA LEU A 22 22.31 -5.17 4.11
C LEU A 22 22.83 -5.08 5.54
N LYS A 23 23.40 -3.92 5.89
CA LYS A 23 23.74 -3.61 7.28
C LYS A 23 22.48 -3.24 8.04
N ALA A 24 22.22 -3.91 9.16
CA ALA A 24 21.00 -3.74 9.96
C ALA A 24 20.68 -2.28 10.31
N GLN A 25 21.70 -1.47 10.66
CA GLN A 25 21.51 -0.06 11.06
C GLN A 25 21.07 0.88 9.93
N SER A 26 21.22 0.46 8.67
CA SER A 26 20.86 1.24 7.49
C SER A 26 19.96 0.45 6.54
N ALA A 27 19.38 -0.65 7.02
CA ALA A 27 18.65 -1.59 6.18
C ALA A 27 17.43 -0.91 5.54
N ASP A 28 16.64 -0.15 6.31
CA ASP A 28 15.42 0.50 5.81
C ASP A 28 15.69 1.46 4.64
N ALA A 29 16.71 2.31 4.77
CA ALA A 29 17.09 3.25 3.72
C ALA A 29 17.77 2.55 2.53
N GLY A 30 18.47 1.44 2.76
CA GLY A 30 19.23 0.70 1.74
C GLY A 30 18.43 -0.36 0.99
N LEU A 31 17.29 -0.79 1.53
CA LEU A 31 16.56 -1.97 1.06
C LEU A 31 15.97 -1.79 -0.34
N ALA A 32 15.18 -0.75 -0.57
CA ALA A 32 14.59 -0.48 -1.89
C ALA A 32 15.67 -0.28 -2.97
N PRO A 33 16.69 0.56 -2.76
CA PRO A 33 17.79 0.72 -3.72
C PRO A 33 18.52 -0.59 -4.04
N ALA A 34 18.78 -1.44 -3.02
CA ALA A 34 19.46 -2.71 -3.22
C ALA A 34 18.63 -3.69 -4.06
N LEU A 35 17.33 -3.81 -3.77
CA LEU A 35 16.41 -4.68 -4.52
C LEU A 35 16.22 -4.19 -5.97
N ASN A 36 16.02 -2.88 -6.17
CA ASN A 36 15.91 -2.30 -7.52
C ASN A 36 17.18 -2.51 -8.36
N LYS A 37 18.36 -2.48 -7.72
CA LYS A 37 19.63 -2.77 -8.39
C LYS A 37 19.77 -4.26 -8.73
N ALA A 38 19.35 -5.15 -7.85
CA ALA A 38 19.51 -6.60 -8.01
C ALA A 38 18.52 -7.19 -9.04
N PHE A 39 17.34 -6.60 -9.18
CA PHE A 39 16.27 -7.13 -10.04
C PHE A 39 15.79 -6.07 -11.05
N PRO A 40 16.60 -5.79 -12.10
CA PRO A 40 16.20 -4.85 -13.14
C PRO A 40 14.93 -5.35 -13.85
N GLY A 41 13.89 -4.52 -13.85
CA GLY A 41 12.56 -4.87 -14.37
C GLY A 41 11.47 -4.94 -13.28
N PHE A 42 11.86 -4.84 -12.01
CA PHE A 42 10.94 -4.71 -10.89
C PHE A 42 11.12 -3.34 -10.22
N ALA A 43 10.03 -2.81 -9.67
CA ALA A 43 10.03 -1.60 -8.87
C ALA A 43 9.69 -1.95 -7.42
N PHE A 44 10.68 -1.83 -6.54
CA PHE A 44 10.53 -2.04 -5.10
C PHE A 44 10.38 -0.71 -4.38
N THR A 45 9.44 -0.67 -3.45
CA THR A 45 9.25 0.40 -2.48
C THR A 45 9.34 -0.19 -1.07
N VAL A 46 9.76 0.64 -0.11
CA VAL A 46 9.84 0.27 1.31
C VAL A 46 8.95 1.21 2.08
N VAL A 47 8.25 0.64 3.05
CA VAL A 47 7.32 1.30 3.96
C VAL A 47 7.69 0.82 5.36
N THR A 48 7.77 1.75 6.31
CA THR A 48 8.13 1.42 7.69
C THR A 48 6.98 0.71 8.37
N ILE A 49 7.26 -0.14 9.36
CA ILE A 49 6.19 -0.79 10.13
C ILE A 49 5.29 0.23 10.83
N ASP A 50 5.84 1.38 11.23
CA ASP A 50 5.12 2.51 11.82
C ASP A 50 4.33 3.34 10.81
N ASP A 51 4.31 2.95 9.53
CA ASP A 51 3.49 3.61 8.52
C ASP A 51 2.00 3.43 8.90
N PRO A 52 1.24 4.53 9.10
CA PRO A 52 -0.16 4.47 9.50
C PRO A 52 -1.06 3.67 8.55
N TYR A 53 -0.64 3.49 7.30
CA TYR A 53 -1.31 2.62 6.32
C TYR A 53 -1.20 1.13 6.69
N TRP A 54 -0.11 0.70 7.33
CA TRP A 54 0.17 -0.70 7.67
C TRP A 54 -0.12 -1.07 9.14
N CYS A 55 -0.04 -0.11 10.06
CA CYS A 55 -0.30 -0.34 11.49
C CYS A 55 -1.77 -0.54 11.87
N ASN A 56 -2.73 -0.29 10.96
CA ASN A 56 -4.13 -0.25 11.34
C ASN A 56 -5.02 -1.23 10.57
N PRO A 57 -5.78 -2.10 11.26
CA PRO A 57 -6.80 -2.90 10.62
C PRO A 57 -7.88 -1.95 10.08
N HIS A 58 -8.00 -1.86 8.76
CA HIS A 58 -9.10 -1.21 8.05
C HIS A 58 -9.29 0.27 8.38
N ALA A 59 -8.39 1.15 7.94
CA ALA A 59 -8.55 2.60 8.07
C ALA A 59 -8.91 3.28 6.75
N VAL A 60 -9.71 4.34 6.81
CA VAL A 60 -9.89 5.27 5.70
C VAL A 60 -8.88 6.39 5.85
N VAL A 61 -8.13 6.63 4.79
CA VAL A 61 -7.10 7.67 4.73
C VAL A 61 -7.47 8.67 3.63
N ALA A 62 -7.43 9.95 3.96
CA ALA A 62 -7.64 11.03 3.00
C ALA A 62 -6.47 11.13 2.01
N ALA A 63 -6.66 11.89 0.93
CA ALA A 63 -5.65 12.03 -0.12
C ALA A 63 -4.32 12.63 0.38
N ASP A 64 -4.38 13.44 1.43
CA ASP A 64 -3.24 14.09 2.11
C ASP A 64 -2.54 13.19 3.15
N GLY A 65 -3.02 11.95 3.34
CA GLY A 65 -2.49 11.03 4.35
C GLY A 65 -3.16 11.14 5.72
N THR A 66 -4.12 12.06 5.92
CA THR A 66 -4.83 12.21 7.20
C THR A 66 -5.74 11.00 7.45
N ARG A 67 -5.65 10.40 8.64
CA ARG A 67 -6.55 9.31 9.07
C ARG A 67 -7.97 9.84 9.28
N CYS A 68 -8.95 9.27 8.58
CA CYS A 68 -10.37 9.60 8.73
C CYS A 68 -11.12 8.70 9.74
N GLY A 69 -10.54 7.56 10.12
CA GLY A 69 -11.08 6.61 11.09
C GLY A 69 -11.17 5.18 10.54
N ASP A 70 -11.76 4.29 11.33
CA ASP A 70 -11.92 2.88 10.93
C ASP A 70 -12.96 2.74 9.83
N HIS A 71 -12.71 1.86 8.86
CA HIS A 71 -13.45 1.71 7.62
C HIS A 71 -14.95 1.59 7.86
N ARG A 72 -15.37 0.62 8.68
CA ARG A 72 -16.78 0.37 8.94
C ARG A 72 -17.47 1.57 9.60
N ALA A 73 -16.90 2.07 10.69
CA ALA A 73 -17.46 3.21 11.42
C ALA A 73 -17.48 4.49 10.58
N TRP A 74 -16.50 4.67 9.69
CA TRP A 74 -16.43 5.79 8.76
C TRP A 74 -17.53 5.69 7.70
N VAL A 75 -17.70 4.52 7.05
CA VAL A 75 -18.73 4.30 6.05
C VAL A 75 -20.13 4.47 6.64
N GLU A 76 -20.39 3.86 7.81
CA GLU A 76 -21.69 3.97 8.48
C GLU A 76 -22.04 5.43 8.82
N ARG A 77 -21.07 6.22 9.31
CA ARG A 77 -21.26 7.64 9.62
C ARG A 77 -21.52 8.49 8.38
N GLU A 78 -20.70 8.37 7.33
CA GLU A 78 -20.88 9.16 6.10
C GLU A 78 -22.19 8.79 5.39
N LEU A 79 -22.57 7.51 5.41
CA LEU A 79 -23.83 7.05 4.83
C LEU A 79 -25.03 7.56 5.64
N ALA A 80 -24.95 7.53 6.98
CA ALA A 80 -25.98 8.10 7.85
C ALA A 80 -26.14 9.62 7.64
N ALA A 81 -25.05 10.36 7.43
CA ALA A 81 -25.09 11.79 7.11
C ALA A 81 -25.78 12.09 5.77
N LEU A 82 -25.89 11.11 4.88
CA LEU A 82 -26.59 11.18 3.61
C LEU A 82 -27.96 10.49 3.65
N GLY A 83 -28.48 10.20 4.84
CA GLY A 83 -29.79 9.56 5.02
C GLY A 83 -29.86 8.14 4.44
N GLY A 84 -28.73 7.44 4.28
CA GLY A 84 -28.69 6.13 3.65
C GLY A 84 -28.58 6.14 2.13
N ASP A 85 -28.47 7.31 1.48
CA ASP A 85 -28.37 7.40 0.03
C ASP A 85 -26.99 6.94 -0.47
N LEU A 86 -26.95 5.69 -0.96
CA LEU A 86 -25.78 5.06 -1.55
C LEU A 86 -25.29 5.76 -2.82
N THR A 87 -26.19 6.35 -3.60
CA THR A 87 -25.82 7.05 -4.85
C THR A 87 -25.13 8.36 -4.52
N ALA A 88 -25.67 9.13 -3.57
CA ALA A 88 -25.04 10.34 -3.07
C ALA A 88 -23.68 10.03 -2.42
N PHE A 89 -23.60 8.95 -1.64
CA PHE A 89 -22.36 8.49 -1.02
C PHE A 89 -21.30 8.16 -2.08
N TRP A 90 -21.66 7.37 -3.09
CA TRP A 90 -20.73 7.00 -4.17
C TRP A 90 -20.24 8.23 -4.93
N ASN A 91 -21.14 9.12 -5.36
CA ASN A 91 -20.78 10.32 -6.12
C ASN A 91 -19.84 11.26 -5.34
N ARG A 92 -20.04 11.38 -4.03
CA ARG A 92 -19.21 12.20 -3.14
C ARG A 92 -17.79 11.63 -2.98
N HIS A 93 -17.64 10.31 -2.89
CA HIS A 93 -16.37 9.70 -2.52
C HIS A 93 -15.56 9.11 -3.68
N ARG A 94 -16.20 8.78 -4.82
CA ARG A 94 -15.53 8.13 -5.98
C ARG A 94 -14.35 8.90 -6.58
N GLY A 95 -14.32 10.23 -6.44
CA GLY A 95 -13.27 11.09 -7.01
C GLY A 95 -12.28 11.64 -5.98
N GLY A 96 -12.48 11.37 -4.69
CA GLY A 96 -11.86 12.14 -3.60
C GLY A 96 -10.44 11.72 -3.19
N GLY A 97 -9.76 10.88 -3.98
CA GLY A 97 -8.40 10.40 -3.70
C GLY A 97 -8.25 9.64 -2.38
N LYS A 98 -9.36 9.24 -1.75
CA LYS A 98 -9.37 8.50 -0.48
C LYS A 98 -8.86 7.09 -0.72
N LYS A 99 -8.01 6.62 0.19
CA LYS A 99 -7.44 5.29 0.17
C LYS A 99 -8.07 4.46 1.28
N PHE A 100 -8.34 3.21 0.98
CA PHE A 100 -8.74 2.21 1.96
C PHE A 100 -7.50 1.38 2.26
N ALA A 101 -7.05 1.40 3.51
CA ALA A 101 -6.03 0.47 3.97
C ALA A 101 -6.72 -0.89 4.16
N GLU A 102 -6.63 -1.77 3.16
CA GLU A 102 -7.10 -3.15 3.24
C GLU A 102 -5.90 -4.09 3.37
N TRP A 103 -5.89 -4.92 4.41
CA TRP A 103 -4.92 -6.00 4.54
C TRP A 103 -5.26 -7.09 3.53
N ARG A 104 -4.40 -7.28 2.52
CA ARG A 104 -4.34 -8.51 1.74
C ARG A 104 -3.22 -9.32 2.36
N GLY A 105 -3.57 -10.22 3.28
CA GLY A 105 -2.64 -11.18 3.87
C GLY A 105 -1.85 -11.97 2.85
#